data_AF-A0A973V0E2-F1
#
_entry.id   AF-A0A973V0E2-F1
#
_cell.length_a   1.000
_cell.length_b   1.000
_cell.length_c   1.000
_cell.angle_alpha   90.00
_cell.angle_beta   90.00
_cell.angle_gamma   90.00
#
_symmetry.space_group_name_H-M   'P 1'
#
loop_
_entity.id
_entity.type
_entity.pdbx_description
1 polymer ?
#
loop_
_entity_poly.entity_id
_entity_poly.type
_entity_poly.pdbx_seq_one_letter_code
_entity_poly.pdbx_strand_id
1 'polypeptide(L)'
;MQMQVYANDTMTSVASAAELDAVFATAGGWGVQMLGPGDRRLALIFDGPQSNLVWEGDLDIRLSWGPVPPGMPPEQTVADDAEDFPEWMSMANDYEPYISEELARRAGHEFLATGERPTCVLWLMKP
;
A
#
# COMPACT_ATOMS: atom_id res chain seq x y z
N MET A 1 -3.66 -17.95 1.49
CA MET A 1 -2.40 -17.72 2.23
C MET A 1 -2.78 -17.29 3.63
N GLN A 2 -2.06 -17.70 4.68
CA GLN A 2 -2.26 -17.20 6.03
C GLN A 2 -1.22 -16.11 6.31
N MET A 3 -1.68 -14.98 6.85
CA MET A 3 -0.88 -13.77 7.07
C MET A 3 -1.00 -13.33 8.52
N GLN A 4 0.05 -12.72 9.08
CA GLN A 4 -0.05 -12.03 10.37
C GLN A 4 -0.35 -10.55 10.11
N VAL A 5 -1.33 -10.01 10.82
CA VAL A 5 -1.80 -8.65 10.69
C VAL A 5 -1.79 -7.99 12.05
N TYR A 6 -1.07 -6.87 12.18
CA TYR A 6 -0.94 -6.09 13.40
C TYR A 6 -1.82 -4.85 13.32
N ALA A 7 -2.70 -4.67 14.29
CA ALA A 7 -3.58 -3.51 14.42
C ALA A 7 -3.83 -3.23 15.92
N ASN A 8 -3.72 -1.97 16.36
CA ASN A 8 -3.89 -1.57 17.77
C ASN A 8 -3.18 -2.49 18.77
N ASP A 9 -1.88 -2.66 18.62
CA ASP A 9 -1.04 -3.53 19.44
C ASP A 9 -1.39 -5.04 19.43
N THR A 10 -2.35 -5.45 18.59
CA THR A 10 -2.86 -6.82 18.52
C THR A 10 -2.42 -7.48 17.22
N MET A 11 -1.77 -8.64 17.33
CA MET A 11 -1.43 -9.48 16.20
C MET A 11 -2.54 -10.52 15.96
N THR A 12 -3.12 -10.52 14.77
CA THR A 12 -4.19 -11.42 14.34
C THR A 12 -3.76 -12.20 13.12
N SER A 13 -4.05 -13.50 13.08
CA SER A 13 -3.82 -14.30 11.90
C SER A 13 -5.03 -14.27 10.98
N VAL A 14 -4.81 -13.94 9.71
CA VAL A 14 -5.85 -13.72 8.69
C VAL A 14 -5.59 -14.66 7.51
N ALA A 15 -6.61 -15.39 7.06
CA ALA A 15 -6.56 -16.30 5.92
C ALA A 15 -7.58 -15.96 4.82
N SER A 16 -8.46 -14.98 5.06
CA SER A 16 -9.54 -14.59 4.15
C SER A 16 -9.77 -13.08 4.12
N ALA A 17 -10.41 -12.60 3.06
CA ALA A 17 -10.79 -11.19 2.93
C ALA A 17 -11.71 -10.73 4.07
N ALA A 18 -12.68 -11.56 4.48
CA ALA A 18 -13.61 -11.22 5.55
C ALA A 18 -12.93 -11.08 6.92
N GLU A 19 -11.92 -11.90 7.21
CA GLU A 19 -11.10 -11.76 8.41
C GLU A 19 -10.25 -10.48 8.36
N LEU A 20 -9.72 -10.13 7.18
CA LEU A 20 -8.99 -8.88 7.00
C LEU A 20 -9.89 -7.66 7.22
N ASP A 21 -11.11 -7.70 6.68
CA ASP A 21 -12.12 -6.65 6.87
C ASP A 21 -12.48 -6.45 8.35
N ALA A 22 -12.57 -7.55 9.12
CA ALA A 22 -12.78 -7.49 10.56
C ALA A 22 -11.61 -6.80 11.28
N VAL A 23 -10.37 -7.03 10.85
CA VAL A 23 -9.20 -6.31 11.39
C VAL A 23 -9.28 -4.82 11.03
N PHE A 24 -9.55 -4.47 9.77
CA PHE A 24 -9.71 -3.08 9.34
C PHE A 24 -10.78 -2.33 10.12
N ALA A 25 -11.90 -2.99 10.43
CA ALA A 25 -12.97 -2.40 11.24
C ALA A 25 -12.53 -2.02 12.66
N THR A 26 -11.45 -2.62 13.17
CA THR A 26 -10.94 -2.35 14.52
C THR A 26 -9.73 -1.41 14.53
N ALA A 27 -8.96 -1.31 13.44
CA ALA A 27 -7.61 -0.74 13.39
C ALA A 27 -7.44 0.74 13.82
N GLY A 28 -8.52 1.51 13.93
CA GLY A 28 -8.45 2.93 14.33
C GLY A 28 -7.56 3.78 13.40
N GLY A 29 -7.12 4.95 13.86
CA GLY A 29 -6.31 5.90 13.07
C GLY A 29 -4.81 5.61 13.02
N TRP A 30 -4.34 4.48 13.58
CA TRP A 30 -2.91 4.13 13.58
C TRP A 30 -2.53 3.21 12.41
N GLY A 31 -3.52 2.64 11.73
CA GLY A 31 -3.30 1.78 10.56
C GLY A 31 -3.12 0.30 10.89
N VAL A 32 -2.64 -0.44 9.89
CA VAL A 32 -2.44 -1.89 9.93
C VAL A 32 -1.09 -2.25 9.33
N GLN A 33 -0.35 -3.16 9.96
CA GLN A 33 0.84 -3.77 9.38
C GLN A 33 0.57 -5.23 9.03
N MET A 34 0.85 -5.62 7.79
CA MET A 34 0.65 -6.97 7.27
C MET A 34 2.01 -7.60 7.00
N LEU A 35 2.24 -8.81 7.52
CA LEU A 35 3.49 -9.57 7.38
C LEU A 35 3.28 -10.71 6.38
N GLY A 36 3.86 -10.56 5.18
CA GLY A 36 3.80 -11.54 4.11
C GLY A 36 4.87 -12.63 4.22
N PRO A 37 5.00 -13.46 3.17
CA PRO A 37 6.06 -14.46 3.11
C PRO A 37 7.45 -13.82 2.99
N GLY A 38 8.44 -14.41 3.63
CA GLY A 38 9.80 -13.85 3.68
C GLY A 38 9.86 -12.58 4.54
N ASP A 39 10.62 -11.59 4.08
CA ASP A 39 10.76 -10.30 4.77
C ASP A 39 9.78 -9.24 4.24
N ARG A 40 8.79 -9.64 3.44
CA ARG A 40 7.85 -8.73 2.80
C ARG A 40 6.79 -8.21 3.76
N ARG A 41 6.58 -6.90 3.77
CA ARG A 41 5.61 -6.24 4.63
C ARG A 41 4.86 -5.16 3.89
N LEU A 42 3.60 -4.97 4.28
CA LEU A 42 2.79 -3.86 3.83
C LEU A 42 2.20 -3.16 5.06
N ALA A 43 2.53 -1.88 5.25
CA ALA A 43 1.85 -1.02 6.22
C ALA A 43 0.80 -0.16 5.51
N LEU A 44 -0.41 -0.14 6.04
CA LEU A 44 -1.50 0.74 5.65
C LEU A 44 -1.67 1.76 6.76
N ILE A 45 -1.48 3.05 6.48
CA ILE A 45 -1.61 4.13 7.45
C ILE A 45 -2.89 4.88 7.12
N PHE A 46 -3.83 4.97 8.06
CA PHE A 46 -5.12 5.65 7.90
C PHE A 46 -5.10 6.99 8.65
N ASP A 47 -5.13 8.12 7.94
CA ASP A 47 -5.16 9.47 8.52
C ASP A 47 -6.40 10.24 8.04
N GLY A 48 -7.51 10.04 8.74
CA GLY A 48 -8.79 10.64 8.38
C GLY A 48 -9.24 10.23 6.97
N PRO A 49 -9.49 11.18 6.04
CA PRO A 49 -9.90 10.86 4.67
C PRO A 49 -8.74 10.37 3.79
N GLN A 50 -7.50 10.46 4.28
CA GLN A 50 -6.29 10.16 3.54
C GLN A 50 -5.64 8.88 4.08
N SER A 51 -4.88 8.20 3.25
CA SER A 51 -4.16 6.99 3.61
C SER A 51 -2.85 6.90 2.86
N ASN A 52 -1.88 6.19 3.42
CA ASN A 52 -0.60 5.92 2.77
C ASN A 52 -0.24 4.46 2.91
N LEU A 53 0.53 3.94 1.95
CA LEU A 53 1.12 2.61 2.03
C LEU A 53 2.63 2.69 2.16
N VAL A 54 3.18 1.79 2.95
CA VAL A 54 4.62 1.48 2.95
C VAL A 54 4.78 0.02 2.59
N TRP A 55 5.49 -0.25 1.51
CA TRP A 55 5.91 -1.59 1.14
C TRP A 55 7.38 -1.79 1.53
N GLU A 56 7.67 -2.90 2.18
CA GLU A 56 9.03 -3.36 2.45
C GLU A 56 9.20 -4.72 1.77
N GLY A 57 10.21 -4.86 0.93
CA GLY A 57 10.63 -6.14 0.35
C GLY A 57 12.12 -6.37 0.54
N ASP A 58 12.63 -7.48 -0.01
CA ASP A 58 14.02 -7.91 0.19
C ASP A 58 15.08 -6.89 -0.26
N LEU A 59 14.73 -6.00 -1.20
CA LEU A 59 15.67 -5.09 -1.85
C LEU A 59 15.34 -3.61 -1.69
N ASP A 60 14.11 -3.25 -1.33
CA ASP A 60 13.70 -1.85 -1.25
C ASP A 60 12.53 -1.58 -0.30
N ILE A 61 12.40 -0.30 0.05
CA ILE A 61 11.25 0.28 0.74
C ILE A 61 10.60 1.26 -0.21
N ARG A 62 9.27 1.19 -0.33
CA ARG A 62 8.49 2.02 -1.26
C ARG A 62 7.30 2.66 -0.56
N LEU A 63 6.96 3.85 -1.01
CA LEU A 63 5.79 4.61 -0.53
C LEU A 63 4.73 4.68 -1.63
N SER A 64 3.45 4.66 -1.27
CA SER A 64 2.39 4.94 -2.24
C SER A 64 2.51 6.36 -2.80
N TRP A 65 2.15 6.53 -4.06
CA TRP A 65 2.08 7.82 -4.76
C TRP A 65 0.74 7.97 -5.50
N GLY A 66 -0.36 7.97 -4.75
CA GLY A 66 -1.70 8.06 -5.34
C GLY A 66 -2.15 6.82 -6.13
N PRO A 67 -3.35 6.87 -6.74
CA PRO A 67 -3.92 5.77 -7.52
C PRO A 67 -3.20 5.61 -8.87
N VAL A 68 -3.19 4.38 -9.42
CA VAL A 68 -2.76 4.16 -10.81
C VAL A 68 -3.78 4.80 -11.77
N PRO A 69 -3.36 5.73 -12.66
CA PRO A 69 -4.27 6.34 -13.62
C PRO A 69 -4.84 5.33 -14.63
N PRO A 70 -6.06 5.56 -15.15
CA PRO A 70 -6.64 4.70 -16.17
C PRO A 70 -5.74 4.56 -17.40
N GLY A 71 -5.50 3.32 -17.82
CA GLY A 71 -4.66 3.01 -19.00
C GLY A 71 -3.17 2.89 -18.72
N MET A 72 -2.72 3.09 -17.48
CA MET A 72 -1.32 2.85 -17.10
C MET A 72 -1.04 1.41 -16.67
N PRO A 73 0.19 0.90 -16.88
CA PRO A 73 0.63 -0.36 -16.32
C PRO A 73 0.65 -0.33 -14.78
N PRO A 74 0.19 -1.39 -14.09
CA PRO A 74 -0.08 -1.36 -12.66
C PRO A 74 1.18 -1.64 -11.78
N GLU A 75 2.36 -1.83 -12.37
CA GLU A 75 3.60 -2.14 -11.66
C GLU A 75 4.62 -0.98 -11.63
N GLN A 76 4.22 0.18 -12.13
CA GLN A 76 5.16 1.29 -12.32
C GLN A 76 5.72 1.83 -11.01
N THR A 77 7.00 2.18 -11.09
CA THR A 77 7.75 2.83 -10.02
C THR A 77 8.07 4.23 -10.50
N VAL A 78 7.70 5.21 -9.71
CA VAL A 78 8.12 6.60 -9.90
C VAL A 78 9.52 6.72 -9.29
N ALA A 79 10.49 7.16 -10.08
CA ALA A 79 11.82 7.47 -9.59
C ALA A 79 11.81 8.82 -8.86
N ASP A 80 12.66 8.98 -7.85
CA ASP A 80 12.74 10.18 -7.00
C ASP A 80 13.50 11.35 -7.67
N ASP A 81 14.07 11.13 -8.86
CA ASP A 81 14.80 12.14 -9.62
C ASP A 81 13.84 13.03 -10.43
N ALA A 82 13.57 14.19 -9.86
CA ALA A 82 12.67 15.23 -10.36
C ALA A 82 12.99 15.82 -11.76
N GLU A 83 13.96 15.29 -12.51
CA GLU A 83 14.41 15.87 -13.78
C GLU A 83 13.89 15.14 -15.04
N ASP A 84 13.48 13.87 -14.96
CA ASP A 84 13.04 13.09 -16.14
C ASP A 84 11.66 12.43 -15.93
N PHE A 85 10.74 13.17 -15.32
CA PHE A 85 9.34 12.74 -15.30
C PHE A 85 8.77 12.77 -16.72
N PRO A 86 8.30 11.63 -17.28
CA PRO A 86 7.55 11.67 -18.54
C PRO A 86 6.35 12.61 -18.39
N GLU A 87 5.92 13.31 -19.44
CA GLU A 87 4.89 14.37 -19.38
C GLU A 87 3.62 13.99 -18.60
N TRP A 88 3.26 12.71 -18.54
CA TRP A 88 2.13 12.21 -17.76
C TRP A 88 2.34 12.27 -16.23
N MET A 89 3.58 12.24 -15.75
CA MET A 89 3.95 12.49 -14.35
C MET A 89 4.01 13.99 -14.02
N SER A 90 4.07 14.88 -15.01
CA SER A 90 3.80 16.31 -14.75
C SER A 90 2.36 16.53 -14.29
N MET A 91 1.44 15.60 -14.56
CA MET A 91 0.09 15.56 -13.96
C MET A 91 0.08 14.92 -12.56
N ALA A 92 1.10 14.14 -12.20
CA ALA A 92 1.26 13.49 -10.90
C ALA A 92 1.81 14.44 -9.81
N ASN A 93 2.39 15.59 -10.20
CA ASN A 93 2.80 16.65 -9.25
C ASN A 93 1.61 17.31 -8.52
N ASP A 94 0.39 17.16 -9.05
CA ASP A 94 -0.85 17.57 -8.39
C ASP A 94 -1.44 16.44 -7.50
N TYR A 95 -0.85 15.23 -7.53
CA TYR A 95 -1.26 14.11 -6.68
C TYR A 95 -0.34 14.07 -5.45
N GLU A 96 -0.90 14.44 -4.31
CA GLU A 96 -0.29 14.18 -3.02
C GLU A 96 -0.09 12.64 -2.85
N PRO A 97 0.90 12.18 -2.08
CA PRO A 97 1.21 10.74 -1.92
C PRO A 97 0.04 9.89 -1.37
N TYR A 98 -1.01 10.58 -0.90
CA TYR A 98 -2.18 10.00 -0.28
C TYR A 98 -3.10 9.28 -1.27
N ILE A 99 -3.60 8.15 -0.82
CA ILE A 99 -4.68 7.40 -1.43
C ILE A 99 -5.93 7.45 -0.55
N SER A 100 -7.09 7.05 -1.08
CA SER A 100 -8.28 6.87 -0.26
C SER A 100 -8.12 5.66 0.65
N GLU A 101 -8.84 5.65 1.78
CA GLU A 101 -8.92 4.49 2.67
C GLU A 101 -9.43 3.23 1.94
N GLU A 102 -10.40 3.39 1.04
CA GLU A 102 -10.91 2.29 0.22
C GLU A 102 -9.80 1.68 -0.65
N LEU A 103 -8.97 2.52 -1.26
CA LEU A 103 -7.86 2.06 -2.09
C LEU A 103 -6.76 1.39 -1.24
N ALA A 104 -6.50 1.91 -0.04
CA ALA A 104 -5.58 1.29 0.91
C ALA A 104 -6.07 -0.11 1.32
N ARG A 105 -7.36 -0.25 1.68
CA ARG A 105 -7.97 -1.55 2.02
C ARG A 105 -7.89 -2.52 0.84
N ARG A 106 -8.19 -2.05 -0.38
CA ARG A 106 -8.03 -2.84 -1.60
C ARG A 106 -6.59 -3.33 -1.77
N ALA A 107 -5.59 -2.47 -1.54
CA ALA A 107 -4.18 -2.88 -1.58
C ALA A 107 -3.86 -3.97 -0.55
N GLY A 108 -4.42 -3.87 0.66
CA GLY A 108 -4.32 -4.93 1.67
C GLY A 108 -4.91 -6.27 1.21
N HIS A 109 -6.06 -6.26 0.53
CA HIS A 109 -6.62 -7.49 -0.05
C HIS A 109 -5.75 -8.07 -1.18
N GLU A 110 -5.20 -7.22 -2.06
CA GLU A 110 -4.26 -7.66 -3.10
C GLU A 110 -3.02 -8.33 -2.48
N PHE A 111 -2.48 -7.74 -1.40
CA PHE A 111 -1.34 -8.32 -0.69
C PHE A 111 -1.69 -9.64 0.01
N LEU A 112 -2.86 -9.74 0.66
CA LEU A 112 -3.31 -11.01 1.25
C LEU A 112 -3.44 -12.12 0.20
N ALA A 113 -3.87 -11.78 -1.01
CA ALA A 113 -4.05 -12.74 -2.09
C ALA A 113 -2.73 -13.20 -2.71
N THR A 114 -1.77 -12.28 -2.87
CA THR A 114 -0.55 -12.51 -3.67
C THR A 114 0.72 -12.68 -2.85
N GLY A 115 0.82 -12.04 -1.69
CA GLY A 115 2.07 -11.90 -0.94
C GLY A 115 3.10 -11.00 -1.63
N GLU A 116 2.67 -10.25 -2.65
CA GLU A 116 3.50 -9.37 -3.47
C GLU A 116 3.03 -7.91 -3.34
N ARG A 117 3.88 -6.99 -3.81
CA ARG A 117 3.59 -5.55 -3.79
C ARG A 117 2.25 -5.26 -4.52
N PRO A 118 1.28 -4.59 -3.88
CA PRO A 118 0.01 -4.24 -4.50
C PRO A 118 0.18 -3.43 -5.79
N THR A 119 -0.73 -3.61 -6.73
CA THR A 119 -0.62 -3.04 -8.09
C THR A 119 -1.67 -1.95 -8.36
N CYS A 120 -2.54 -1.69 -7.39
CA CYS A 120 -3.59 -0.68 -7.47
C CYS A 120 -3.13 0.75 -7.15
N VAL A 121 -1.87 0.95 -6.76
CA VAL A 121 -1.27 2.26 -6.48
C VAL A 121 0.02 2.45 -7.26
N LEU A 122 0.41 3.70 -7.50
CA LEU A 122 1.77 4.00 -7.92
C LEU A 122 2.69 3.91 -6.71
N TRP A 123 3.96 3.58 -6.94
CA TRP A 123 4.96 3.47 -5.89
C TRP A 123 6.14 4.39 -6.18
N LEU A 124 6.58 5.14 -5.17
CA LEU A 124 7.83 5.89 -5.19
C LEU A 124 8.90 5.08 -4.46
N MET A 125 10.09 4.98 -5.06
CA MET A 125 11.25 4.41 -4.38
C MET A 125 11.74 5.39 -3.33
N LYS A 126 11.86 4.95 -2.08
CA LYS A 126 12.48 5.76 -1.04
C LYS A 126 14.01 5.57 -1.08
N PRO A 127 14.82 6.64 -1.12
CA PRO A 127 16.28 6.53 -1.04
C PRO A 127 16.77 5.93 0.28
#